data_AF-A0A3L7WYS3-F1
#
_entry.id   AF-A0A3L7WYS3-F1
#
_cell.length_a   1.000
_cell.length_b   1.000
_cell.length_c   1.000
_cell.angle_alpha   90.00
_cell.angle_beta   90.00
_cell.angle_gamma   90.00
#
_symmetry.space_group_name_H-M   'P 1'
#
loop_
_entity.id
_entity.type
_entity.pdbx_description
1 polymer ?
#
loop_
_entity_poly.entity_id
_entity_poly.type
_entity_poly.pdbx_seq_one_letter_code
_entity_poly.pdbx_strand_id
1 'polypeptide(L)'
;MLKIGLLAPFEGVYRQEGYNALAAMRAAIDEQKGAGSAVLPLALDTSRDAARATQKMLADPSVAALIGPYWAAEGGALAQSVDDSRWLHPYAPSGKANWAVEAVDAALAFAAQEGRTLRLAGVPSGWPQMGVESVAGADDAQAGQALLWLGDAAAGADFAQAVWQRLPDTPFGLYGAGAETFRLRVGEEMTGVVFLVGWIDDEYPAWAKTHTPNTPAAYTVYRQTADTLKRLAGKETTTLWQPAIFIVRPDGTLLLSSGR
;
A
#
# COMPACT_ATOMS: atom_id res chain seq x y z
N MET A 1 -18.10 -16.39 17.28
CA MET A 1 -18.11 -15.07 16.61
C MET A 1 -16.88 -15.02 15.73
N LEU A 2 -17.03 -14.71 14.45
CA LEU A 2 -15.94 -14.74 13.47
C LEU A 2 -15.15 -13.43 13.56
N LYS A 3 -13.84 -13.48 13.34
CA LYS A 3 -13.00 -12.27 13.28
C LYS A 3 -12.22 -12.19 11.98
N ILE A 4 -12.02 -10.97 11.50
CA ILE A 4 -11.05 -10.66 10.46
C ILE A 4 -9.97 -9.80 11.12
N GLY A 5 -8.73 -10.26 11.06
CA GLY A 5 -7.57 -9.60 11.62
C GLY A 5 -7.08 -8.46 10.73
N LEU A 6 -6.70 -7.33 11.33
CA LEU A 6 -5.99 -6.24 10.68
C LEU A 6 -4.65 -6.00 11.39
N LEU A 7 -3.56 -6.06 10.64
CA LEU A 7 -2.22 -5.67 11.07
C LEU A 7 -1.85 -4.33 10.42
N ALA A 8 -1.78 -3.28 11.21
CA ALA A 8 -1.50 -1.92 10.74
C ALA A 8 -0.88 -1.08 11.86
N PRO A 9 -0.22 0.04 11.54
CA PRO A 9 0.33 0.94 12.55
C PRO A 9 -0.78 1.78 13.19
N PHE A 10 -1.11 1.51 14.46
CA PHE A 10 -2.08 2.29 15.25
C PHE A 10 -1.41 3.25 16.24
N GLU A 11 -0.08 3.19 16.38
CA GLU A 11 0.74 4.12 17.15
C GLU A 11 1.75 4.86 16.27
N GLY A 12 2.38 5.90 16.83
CA GLY A 12 3.46 6.64 16.19
C GLY A 12 3.03 7.56 15.04
N VAL A 13 3.98 7.87 14.16
CA VAL A 13 3.78 8.81 13.03
C VAL A 13 2.78 8.28 12.00
N TYR A 14 2.61 6.96 11.92
CA TYR A 14 1.75 6.26 10.97
C TYR A 14 0.36 5.90 11.50
N ARG A 15 -0.01 6.39 12.69
CA ARG A 15 -1.29 6.00 13.33
C ARG A 15 -2.52 6.33 12.47
N GLN A 16 -2.46 7.40 11.68
CA GLN A 16 -3.59 7.82 10.86
C GLN A 16 -3.85 6.80 9.76
N GLU A 17 -2.81 6.26 9.15
CA GLU A 17 -2.85 5.20 8.16
C GLU A 17 -3.49 3.92 8.72
N GLY A 18 -3.15 3.53 9.95
CA GLY A 18 -3.81 2.40 10.60
C GLY A 18 -5.31 2.66 10.85
N TYR A 19 -5.68 3.84 11.31
CA TYR A 19 -7.10 4.19 11.49
C TYR A 19 -7.87 4.23 10.16
N ASN A 20 -7.23 4.67 9.09
CA ASN A 20 -7.78 4.66 7.74
C ASN A 20 -8.03 3.22 7.26
N ALA A 21 -7.07 2.32 7.49
CA ALA A 21 -7.21 0.88 7.21
C ALA A 21 -8.37 0.25 8.00
N LEU A 22 -8.48 0.56 9.29
CA LEU A 22 -9.55 0.05 10.14
C LEU A 22 -10.93 0.59 9.73
N ALA A 23 -11.01 1.86 9.33
CA ALA A 23 -12.24 2.44 8.79
C ALA A 23 -12.67 1.73 7.50
N ALA A 24 -11.73 1.48 6.58
CA ALA A 24 -11.98 0.74 5.34
C ALA A 24 -12.46 -0.70 5.58
N MET A 25 -11.83 -1.42 6.53
CA MET A 25 -12.27 -2.75 6.94
C MET A 25 -13.70 -2.74 7.51
N ARG A 26 -14.02 -1.77 8.36
CA ARG A 26 -15.37 -1.62 8.94
C ARG A 26 -16.41 -1.35 7.86
N ALA A 27 -16.11 -0.45 6.91
CA ALA A 27 -16.99 -0.18 5.78
C ALA A 27 -17.28 -1.46 4.97
N ALA A 28 -16.25 -2.26 4.67
CA ALA A 28 -16.43 -3.54 3.98
C ALA A 28 -17.31 -4.52 4.77
N ILE A 29 -17.08 -4.68 6.07
CA ILE A 29 -17.93 -5.52 6.94
C ILE A 29 -19.38 -5.00 6.92
N ASP A 30 -19.55 -3.68 7.01
CA ASP A 30 -20.86 -3.06 7.10
C ASP A 30 -21.68 -3.18 5.80
N GLU A 31 -21.02 -3.12 4.64
CA GLU A 31 -21.67 -3.20 3.34
C GLU A 31 -21.94 -4.65 2.90
N GLN A 32 -21.20 -5.62 3.45
CA GLN A 32 -21.39 -7.05 3.17
C GLN A 32 -22.34 -7.76 4.16
N LYS A 33 -23.17 -7.02 4.92
CA LYS A 33 -24.06 -7.51 6.01
C LYS A 33 -25.00 -8.69 5.67
N GLY A 34 -25.09 -9.13 4.42
CA GLY A 34 -25.70 -10.41 4.05
C GLY A 34 -24.89 -11.66 4.45
N ALA A 35 -23.60 -11.52 4.77
CA ALA A 35 -22.70 -12.59 5.20
C ALA A 35 -22.63 -12.70 6.74
N GLY A 36 -23.76 -12.90 7.41
CA GLY A 36 -23.84 -13.23 8.84
C GLY A 36 -23.44 -12.09 9.81
N SER A 37 -24.39 -11.67 10.64
CA SER A 37 -24.32 -10.56 11.62
C SER A 37 -23.33 -10.74 12.80
N ALA A 38 -22.25 -11.50 12.64
CA ALA A 38 -21.32 -11.88 13.72
C ALA A 38 -19.83 -11.81 13.34
N VAL A 39 -19.45 -10.95 12.40
CA VAL A 39 -18.04 -10.69 12.06
C VAL A 39 -17.55 -9.44 12.78
N LEU A 40 -16.43 -9.55 13.50
CA LEU A 40 -15.75 -8.40 14.12
C LEU A 40 -14.37 -8.15 13.52
N PRO A 41 -13.97 -6.87 13.34
CA PRO A 41 -12.58 -6.54 13.08
C PRO A 41 -11.74 -6.76 14.35
N LEU A 42 -10.62 -7.45 14.24
CA LEU A 42 -9.59 -7.55 15.27
C LEU A 42 -8.33 -6.83 14.80
N ALA A 43 -8.06 -5.66 15.34
CA ALA A 43 -6.92 -4.84 14.95
C ALA A 43 -5.77 -4.98 15.94
N LEU A 44 -4.55 -5.23 15.45
CA LEU A 44 -3.32 -5.21 16.25
C LEU A 44 -2.28 -4.27 15.63
N ASP A 45 -1.63 -3.52 16.50
CA ASP A 45 -0.56 -2.58 16.13
C ASP A 45 0.72 -3.31 15.72
N THR A 46 1.28 -2.91 14.57
CA THR A 46 2.57 -3.42 14.08
C THR A 46 3.75 -2.50 14.34
N SER A 47 3.53 -1.27 14.85
CA SER A 47 4.54 -0.21 14.90
C SER A 47 5.80 -0.56 15.71
N ARG A 48 5.70 -1.46 16.69
CA ARG A 48 6.83 -1.89 17.54
C ARG A 48 7.40 -3.26 17.16
N ASP A 49 6.53 -4.21 16.85
CA ASP A 49 6.90 -5.61 16.65
C ASP A 49 5.81 -6.32 15.82
N ALA A 50 5.92 -6.19 14.51
CA ALA A 50 4.98 -6.78 13.56
C ALA A 50 4.91 -8.32 13.67
N ALA A 51 6.04 -8.97 13.99
CA ALA A 51 6.11 -10.43 14.15
C ALA A 51 5.30 -10.89 15.36
N ARG A 52 5.49 -10.25 16.51
CA ARG A 52 4.70 -10.55 17.71
C ARG A 52 3.23 -10.23 17.53
N ALA A 53 2.89 -9.12 16.88
CA ALA A 53 1.50 -8.77 16.57
C ALA A 53 0.84 -9.85 15.71
N THR A 54 1.55 -10.35 14.70
CA THR A 54 1.11 -11.43 13.83
C THR A 54 0.90 -12.73 14.60
N GLN A 55 1.88 -13.15 15.41
CA GLN A 55 1.76 -14.34 16.25
C GLN A 55 0.56 -14.25 17.20
N LYS A 56 0.35 -13.09 17.82
CA LYS A 56 -0.81 -12.85 18.70
C LYS A 56 -2.13 -12.95 17.94
N MET A 57 -2.19 -12.46 16.71
CA MET A 57 -3.37 -12.59 15.85
C MET A 57 -3.67 -14.05 15.53
N LEU A 58 -2.65 -14.80 15.11
CA LEU A 58 -2.78 -16.20 14.70
C LEU A 58 -3.09 -17.14 15.88
N ALA A 59 -2.77 -16.74 17.11
CA ALA A 59 -3.12 -17.48 18.32
C ALA A 59 -4.62 -17.43 18.64
N ASP A 60 -5.40 -16.52 18.05
CA ASP A 60 -6.84 -16.45 18.25
C ASP A 60 -7.57 -17.35 17.21
N PRO A 61 -8.16 -18.49 17.64
CA PRO A 61 -8.80 -19.43 16.71
C PRO A 61 -10.08 -18.87 16.06
N SER A 62 -10.58 -17.72 16.51
CA SER A 62 -11.73 -17.06 15.88
C SER A 62 -11.35 -16.17 14.70
N VAL A 63 -10.05 -15.94 14.46
CA VAL A 63 -9.55 -15.20 13.29
C VAL A 63 -9.60 -16.10 12.05
N ALA A 64 -10.48 -15.76 11.11
CA ALA A 64 -10.67 -16.51 9.87
C ALA A 64 -9.74 -16.07 8.74
N ALA A 65 -9.32 -14.80 8.77
CA ALA A 65 -8.39 -14.23 7.82
C ALA A 65 -7.62 -13.07 8.45
N LEU A 66 -6.46 -12.78 7.89
CA LEU A 66 -5.56 -11.71 8.30
C LEU A 66 -5.29 -10.79 7.11
N ILE A 67 -5.54 -9.50 7.28
CA ILE A 67 -5.20 -8.46 6.33
C ILE A 67 -4.04 -7.64 6.89
N GLY A 68 -2.98 -7.48 6.10
CA GLY A 68 -1.77 -6.76 6.48
C GLY A 68 -0.52 -7.64 6.33
N PRO A 69 0.63 -7.22 6.88
CA PRO A 69 0.88 -5.90 7.45
C PRO A 69 0.62 -4.78 6.44
N TYR A 70 0.37 -3.58 6.97
CA TYR A 70 0.03 -2.40 6.17
C TYR A 70 1.22 -1.79 5.41
N TRP A 71 2.42 -2.35 5.54
CA TRP A 71 3.62 -1.93 4.82
C TRP A 71 4.25 -3.09 4.06
N ALA A 72 4.64 -2.85 2.80
CA ALA A 72 5.26 -3.89 1.98
C ALA A 72 6.58 -4.42 2.56
N ALA A 73 7.36 -3.56 3.21
CA ALA A 73 8.60 -3.95 3.89
C ALA A 73 8.34 -4.94 5.05
N GLU A 74 7.23 -4.80 5.76
CA GLU A 74 6.85 -5.71 6.86
C GLU A 74 6.37 -7.06 6.30
N GLY A 75 5.69 -7.06 5.15
CA GLY A 75 5.17 -8.27 4.51
C GLY A 75 6.25 -9.29 4.18
N GLY A 76 7.36 -8.84 3.58
CA GLY A 76 8.47 -9.72 3.22
C GLY A 76 9.07 -10.47 4.42
N ALA A 77 9.19 -9.79 5.57
CA ALA A 77 9.72 -10.40 6.79
C ALA A 77 8.77 -11.41 7.44
N LEU A 78 7.45 -11.25 7.25
CA LEU A 78 6.42 -12.10 7.84
C LEU A 78 6.00 -13.27 6.96
N ALA A 79 6.40 -13.29 5.68
CA ALA A 79 5.89 -14.24 4.70
C ALA A 79 6.16 -15.71 5.01
N GLN A 80 7.17 -16.02 5.81
CA GLN A 80 7.48 -17.39 6.22
C GLN A 80 6.65 -17.86 7.43
N SER A 81 5.89 -16.97 8.06
CA SER A 81 5.24 -17.20 9.36
C SER A 81 3.73 -17.36 9.31
N VAL A 82 3.11 -17.15 8.14
CA VAL A 82 1.66 -17.21 7.98
C VAL A 82 1.30 -18.19 6.86
N ASP A 83 0.29 -19.01 7.12
CA ASP A 83 -0.34 -19.87 6.12
C ASP A 83 -1.02 -19.01 5.05
N ASP A 84 -0.53 -19.12 3.80
CA ASP A 84 -0.98 -18.34 2.63
C ASP A 84 -2.50 -18.36 2.42
N SER A 85 -3.19 -19.41 2.87
CA SER A 85 -4.65 -19.53 2.72
C SER A 85 -5.46 -18.53 3.56
N ARG A 86 -4.85 -17.97 4.62
CA ARG A 86 -5.50 -17.05 5.57
C ARG A 86 -4.97 -15.63 5.48
N TRP A 87 -3.94 -15.38 4.67
CA TRP A 87 -3.21 -14.12 4.68
C TRP A 87 -3.39 -13.31 3.41
N LEU A 88 -3.74 -12.05 3.58
CA LEU A 88 -4.01 -11.10 2.51
C LEU A 88 -3.15 -9.86 2.73
N HIS A 89 -2.14 -9.72 1.89
CA HIS A 89 -1.24 -8.59 1.97
C HIS A 89 -1.77 -7.43 1.10
N PRO A 90 -2.03 -6.23 1.63
CA PRO A 90 -2.65 -5.13 0.88
C PRO A 90 -1.89 -4.71 -0.40
N TYR A 91 -0.58 -4.98 -0.45
CA TYR A 91 0.27 -4.65 -1.61
C TYR A 91 0.70 -5.87 -2.44
N ALA A 92 0.38 -7.07 -1.99
CA ALA A 92 0.56 -8.30 -2.76
C ALA A 92 -0.83 -8.94 -2.87
N PRO A 93 -1.72 -8.37 -3.70
CA PRO A 93 -3.07 -8.86 -3.81
C PRO A 93 -3.10 -10.34 -4.16
N SER A 94 -4.05 -11.07 -3.58
CA SER A 94 -4.19 -12.51 -3.79
C SER A 94 -4.21 -12.88 -5.27
N GLY A 95 -3.46 -13.92 -5.64
CA GLY A 95 -3.37 -14.39 -7.02
C GLY A 95 -2.34 -13.66 -7.88
N LYS A 96 -1.61 -12.67 -7.35
CA LYS A 96 -0.54 -11.96 -8.07
C LYS A 96 0.84 -12.37 -7.56
N ALA A 97 1.37 -13.47 -8.09
CA ALA A 97 2.73 -13.92 -7.76
C ALA A 97 3.82 -12.90 -8.12
N ASN A 98 3.59 -12.11 -9.18
CA ASN A 98 4.54 -11.11 -9.70
C ASN A 98 4.15 -9.67 -9.32
N TRP A 99 3.42 -9.48 -8.22
CA TRP A 99 2.90 -8.18 -7.79
C TRP A 99 3.97 -7.07 -7.83
N ALA A 100 5.15 -7.31 -7.28
CA ALA A 100 6.21 -6.30 -7.22
C ALA A 100 6.69 -5.87 -8.61
N VAL A 101 6.82 -6.84 -9.52
CA VAL A 101 7.24 -6.60 -10.91
C VAL A 101 6.18 -5.78 -11.64
N GLU A 102 4.89 -6.18 -11.57
CA GLU A 102 3.79 -5.44 -12.20
C GLU A 102 3.68 -4.00 -11.70
N ALA A 103 3.89 -3.78 -10.40
CA ALA A 103 3.90 -2.44 -9.81
C ALA A 103 5.07 -1.58 -10.33
N VAL A 104 6.27 -2.16 -10.43
CA VAL A 104 7.43 -1.46 -10.98
C VAL A 104 7.27 -1.21 -12.48
N ASP A 105 6.66 -2.13 -13.23
CA ASP A 105 6.34 -1.95 -14.64
C ASP A 105 5.37 -0.78 -14.87
N ALA A 106 4.38 -0.60 -13.99
CA ALA A 106 3.49 0.56 -14.04
C ALA A 106 4.26 1.87 -13.80
N ALA A 107 5.20 1.89 -12.86
CA ALA A 107 6.06 3.05 -12.62
C ALA A 107 7.05 3.31 -13.76
N LEU A 108 7.56 2.25 -14.40
CA LEU A 108 8.41 2.32 -15.59
C LEU A 108 7.65 2.96 -16.75
N ALA A 109 6.43 2.50 -17.00
CA ALA A 109 5.57 3.06 -18.04
C ALA A 109 5.27 4.54 -17.79
N PHE A 110 4.97 4.92 -16.55
CA PHE A 110 4.78 6.31 -16.15
C PHE A 110 6.04 7.16 -16.38
N ALA A 111 7.21 6.70 -15.91
CA ALA A 111 8.46 7.41 -16.11
C ALA A 111 8.78 7.60 -17.61
N ALA A 112 8.54 6.56 -18.42
CA ALA A 112 8.76 6.62 -19.87
C ALA A 112 7.84 7.62 -20.57
N GLN A 113 6.56 7.71 -20.17
CA GLN A 113 5.61 8.71 -20.68
C GLN A 113 6.07 10.14 -20.37
N GLU A 114 6.73 10.35 -19.23
CA GLU A 114 7.34 11.61 -18.82
C GLU A 114 8.72 11.86 -19.46
N GLY A 115 9.18 10.97 -20.35
CA GLY A 115 10.49 11.08 -21.00
C GLY A 115 11.68 10.86 -20.05
N ARG A 116 11.47 10.07 -18.98
CA ARG A 116 12.44 9.85 -17.90
C ARG A 116 12.82 8.40 -17.74
N THR A 117 13.99 8.16 -17.14
CA THR A 117 14.42 6.82 -16.73
C THR A 117 14.02 6.56 -15.28
N LEU A 118 13.33 5.45 -15.03
CA LEU A 118 13.02 5.04 -13.64
C LEU A 118 14.28 4.49 -12.95
N ARG A 119 14.49 4.90 -11.70
CA ARG A 119 15.37 4.23 -10.73
C ARG A 119 14.61 3.85 -9.47
N LEU A 120 15.02 2.76 -8.84
CA LEU A 120 14.47 2.34 -7.55
C LEU A 120 15.30 2.92 -6.40
N ALA A 121 14.67 3.19 -5.27
CA ALA A 121 15.33 3.64 -4.06
C ALA A 121 14.70 2.97 -2.82
N GLY A 122 15.47 2.84 -1.75
CA GLY A 122 14.98 2.30 -0.48
C GLY A 122 14.47 0.86 -0.57
N VAL A 123 15.02 0.05 -1.48
CA VAL A 123 14.58 -1.34 -1.74
C VAL A 123 14.76 -2.20 -0.48
N PRO A 124 13.68 -2.67 0.17
CA PRO A 124 13.79 -3.49 1.37
C PRO A 124 14.41 -4.86 1.08
N SER A 125 15.06 -5.44 2.08
CA SER A 125 15.55 -6.83 1.99
C SER A 125 14.39 -7.80 1.72
N GLY A 126 14.58 -8.73 0.79
CA GLY A 126 13.57 -9.73 0.43
C GLY A 126 12.65 -9.34 -0.73
N TRP A 127 12.77 -8.12 -1.26
CA TRP A 127 12.11 -7.78 -2.52
C TRP A 127 12.70 -8.56 -3.70
N PRO A 128 11.87 -8.96 -4.68
CA PRO A 128 12.35 -9.66 -5.86
C PRO A 128 13.26 -8.77 -6.71
N GLN A 129 14.15 -9.37 -7.49
CA GLN A 129 14.92 -8.62 -8.48
C GLN A 129 13.99 -8.17 -9.62
N MET A 130 13.96 -6.86 -9.88
CA MET A 130 13.00 -6.23 -10.81
C MET A 130 13.66 -5.75 -12.12
N GLY A 131 14.95 -5.99 -12.32
CA GLY A 131 15.66 -5.56 -13.54
C GLY A 131 15.84 -4.04 -13.70
N VAL A 132 15.41 -3.24 -12.72
CA VAL A 132 15.58 -1.78 -12.67
C VAL A 132 16.73 -1.44 -11.73
N GLU A 133 17.64 -0.57 -12.17
CA GLU A 133 18.76 -0.12 -11.34
C GLU A 133 18.27 0.65 -10.11
N SER A 134 18.97 0.45 -9.00
CA SER A 134 18.69 1.13 -7.74
C SER A 134 19.72 2.22 -7.46
N VAL A 135 19.29 3.31 -6.84
CA VAL A 135 20.16 4.33 -6.24
C VAL A 135 20.33 4.04 -4.75
N ALA A 136 21.56 4.13 -4.25
CA ALA A 136 21.86 3.82 -2.84
C ALA A 136 21.66 5.04 -1.94
N GLY A 137 22.00 6.23 -2.44
CA GLY A 137 21.81 7.50 -1.76
C GLY A 137 21.18 8.57 -2.65
N ALA A 138 20.70 9.65 -2.03
CA ALA A 138 20.17 10.81 -2.75
C ALA A 138 21.22 11.43 -3.68
N ASP A 139 22.51 11.31 -3.33
CA ASP A 139 23.61 11.86 -4.13
C ASP A 139 23.84 11.13 -5.46
N ASP A 140 23.39 9.87 -5.56
CA ASP A 140 23.48 9.04 -6.76
C ASP A 140 22.37 9.34 -7.78
N ALA A 141 21.34 10.10 -7.38
CA ALA A 141 20.27 10.51 -8.26
C ALA A 141 20.79 11.49 -9.33
N GLN A 142 20.29 11.34 -10.56
CA GLN A 142 20.71 12.14 -11.72
C GLN A 142 19.53 12.84 -12.38
N ALA A 143 19.80 13.94 -13.09
CA ALA A 143 18.80 14.62 -13.89
C ALA A 143 18.21 13.70 -14.97
N GLY A 144 16.93 13.92 -15.31
CA GLY A 144 16.21 13.08 -16.27
C GLY A 144 15.70 11.75 -15.70
N GLN A 145 15.85 11.51 -14.40
CA GLN A 145 15.30 10.34 -13.73
C GLN A 145 13.91 10.62 -13.12
N ALA A 146 13.18 9.55 -12.88
CA ALA A 146 12.10 9.45 -11.90
C ALA A 146 12.51 8.40 -10.87
N LEU A 147 12.21 8.64 -9.60
CA LEU A 147 12.58 7.73 -8.51
C LEU A 147 11.34 7.04 -7.98
N LEU A 148 11.38 5.72 -7.77
CA LEU A 148 10.35 4.99 -7.03
C LEU A 148 10.94 4.46 -5.71
N TRP A 149 10.41 4.96 -4.61
CA TRP A 149 10.78 4.55 -3.27
C TRP A 149 9.93 3.36 -2.80
N LEU A 150 10.61 2.28 -2.40
CA LEU A 150 9.98 1.02 -1.98
C LEU A 150 10.03 0.79 -0.47
N GLY A 151 10.65 1.71 0.27
CA GLY A 151 10.85 1.63 1.70
C GLY A 151 9.77 2.32 2.52
N ASP A 152 10.12 2.63 3.77
CA ASP A 152 9.31 3.38 4.72
C ASP A 152 9.04 4.82 4.24
N ALA A 153 7.80 5.31 4.36
CA ALA A 153 7.39 6.59 3.78
C ALA A 153 8.09 7.81 4.41
N ALA A 154 8.40 7.76 5.70
CA ALA A 154 9.11 8.83 6.38
C ALA A 154 10.58 8.91 5.93
N ALA A 155 11.26 7.76 5.82
CA ALA A 155 12.60 7.71 5.23
C ALA A 155 12.59 8.15 3.75
N GLY A 156 11.51 7.82 3.02
CA GLY A 156 11.31 8.27 1.65
C GLY A 156 11.17 9.78 1.54
N ALA A 157 10.49 10.44 2.48
CA ALA A 157 10.37 11.90 2.53
C ALA A 157 11.72 12.57 2.74
N ASP A 158 12.51 12.09 3.70
CA ASP A 158 13.86 12.62 3.95
C ASP A 158 14.76 12.45 2.70
N PHE A 159 14.67 11.30 2.04
CA PHE A 159 15.38 11.03 0.80
C PHE A 159 14.93 11.96 -0.35
N ALA A 160 13.62 12.15 -0.53
CA ALA A 160 13.05 13.00 -1.56
C ALA A 160 13.49 14.46 -1.38
N GLN A 161 13.46 14.99 -0.15
CA GLN A 161 13.95 16.33 0.17
C GLN A 161 15.42 16.51 -0.20
N ALA A 162 16.28 15.54 0.15
CA ALA A 162 17.69 15.57 -0.21
C ALA A 162 17.90 15.56 -1.74
N VAL A 163 17.10 14.79 -2.48
CA VAL A 163 17.13 14.81 -3.95
C VAL A 163 16.67 16.15 -4.51
N TRP A 164 15.54 16.69 -4.04
CA TRP A 164 14.96 17.93 -4.57
C TRP A 164 15.79 19.18 -4.30
N GLN A 165 16.62 19.19 -3.25
CA GLN A 165 17.61 20.25 -3.04
C GLN A 165 18.60 20.39 -4.21
N ARG A 166 18.86 19.29 -4.93
CA ARG A 166 19.80 19.25 -6.07
C ARG A 166 19.08 19.16 -7.41
N LEU A 167 17.97 18.45 -7.45
CA LEU A 167 17.21 18.08 -8.64
C LEU A 167 15.71 18.34 -8.40
N PRO A 168 15.28 19.61 -8.33
CA PRO A 168 13.94 20.00 -7.88
C PRO A 168 12.79 19.45 -8.73
N ASP A 169 13.07 19.17 -10.01
CA ASP A 169 12.10 18.67 -10.98
C ASP A 169 12.08 17.13 -11.09
N THR A 170 12.70 16.41 -10.15
CA THR A 170 12.71 14.93 -10.15
C THR A 170 11.37 14.39 -9.64
N PRO A 171 10.60 13.64 -10.45
CA PRO A 171 9.41 12.97 -9.95
C PRO A 171 9.78 11.91 -8.92
N PHE A 172 9.00 11.86 -7.84
CA PHE A 172 9.23 10.96 -6.72
C PHE A 172 7.98 10.10 -6.47
N GLY A 173 8.16 8.80 -6.59
CA GLY A 173 7.16 7.78 -6.43
C GLY A 173 7.23 7.12 -5.06
N LEU A 174 6.10 6.79 -4.46
CA LEU A 174 6.03 5.87 -3.33
C LEU A 174 5.29 4.60 -3.77
N TYR A 175 5.77 3.46 -3.29
CA TYR A 175 5.02 2.22 -3.40
C TYR A 175 4.18 1.96 -2.14
N GLY A 176 2.86 1.86 -2.32
CA GLY A 176 1.94 1.43 -1.27
C GLY A 176 1.40 2.53 -0.36
N ALA A 177 1.51 2.34 0.96
CA ALA A 177 0.97 3.25 1.99
C ALA A 177 1.86 4.46 2.29
N GLY A 178 1.36 5.34 3.17
CA GLY A 178 2.17 6.39 3.79
C GLY A 178 2.26 7.67 2.97
N ALA A 179 1.47 7.82 1.92
CA ALA A 179 1.38 9.04 1.15
C ALA A 179 1.12 10.28 2.02
N GLU A 180 0.25 10.15 3.03
CA GLU A 180 -0.06 11.24 3.94
C GLU A 180 1.11 11.55 4.88
N THR A 181 1.72 10.54 5.51
CA THR A 181 2.93 10.76 6.31
C THR A 181 4.06 11.37 5.49
N PHE A 182 4.29 10.88 4.27
CA PHE A 182 5.28 11.45 3.36
C PHE A 182 4.98 12.93 3.09
N ARG A 183 3.75 13.25 2.70
CA ARG A 183 3.32 14.62 2.40
C ARG A 183 3.46 15.54 3.60
N LEU A 184 3.05 15.10 4.79
CA LEU A 184 3.18 15.88 6.02
C LEU A 184 4.64 16.15 6.38
N ARG A 185 5.55 15.25 6.03
CA ARG A 185 6.98 15.37 6.33
C ARG A 185 7.74 16.23 5.32
N VAL A 186 7.39 16.12 4.04
CA VAL A 186 7.88 17.02 2.98
C VAL A 186 7.30 18.43 3.16
N GLY A 187 6.04 18.54 3.58
CA GLY A 187 5.37 19.81 3.81
C GLY A 187 5.19 20.64 2.53
N GLU A 188 5.32 21.97 2.67
CA GLU A 188 5.22 22.92 1.55
C GLU A 188 6.41 22.84 0.57
N GLU A 189 7.47 22.09 0.92
CA GLU A 189 8.66 21.90 0.09
C GLU A 189 8.47 20.87 -1.03
N MET A 190 7.25 20.40 -1.26
CA MET A 190 6.93 19.48 -2.35
C MET A 190 7.03 20.21 -3.70
N THR A 191 8.24 20.29 -4.26
CA THR A 191 8.52 20.99 -5.52
C THR A 191 8.36 20.12 -6.75
N GLY A 192 8.47 18.79 -6.60
CA GLY A 192 8.39 17.82 -7.68
C GLY A 192 7.01 17.15 -7.82
N VAL A 193 6.82 16.42 -8.93
CA VAL A 193 5.66 15.54 -9.09
C VAL A 193 5.81 14.36 -8.12
N VAL A 194 4.86 14.23 -7.19
CA VAL A 194 4.79 13.06 -6.33
C VAL A 194 3.75 12.10 -6.88
N PHE A 195 4.12 10.84 -7.04
CA PHE A 195 3.21 9.79 -7.47
C PHE A 195 3.18 8.61 -6.51
N LEU A 196 2.10 7.85 -6.50
CA LEU A 196 1.95 6.62 -5.75
C LEU A 196 1.67 5.49 -6.72
N VAL A 197 2.26 4.34 -6.46
CA VAL A 197 1.87 3.09 -7.09
C VAL A 197 0.99 2.32 -6.10
N GLY A 198 -0.26 2.09 -6.48
CA GLY A 198 -1.24 1.35 -5.68
C GLY A 198 -1.93 0.27 -6.50
N TRP A 199 -2.70 -0.59 -5.84
CA TRP A 199 -3.49 -1.63 -6.49
C TRP A 199 -4.96 -1.29 -6.47
N ILE A 200 -5.62 -1.44 -7.60
CA ILE A 200 -7.07 -1.25 -7.75
C ILE A 200 -7.68 -2.32 -8.64
N ASP A 201 -9.00 -2.35 -8.70
CA ASP A 201 -9.78 -3.03 -9.73
C ASP A 201 -10.78 -2.01 -10.33
N ASP A 202 -11.68 -2.47 -11.19
CA ASP A 202 -12.66 -1.62 -11.87
C ASP A 202 -13.70 -0.98 -10.92
N GLU A 203 -13.83 -1.47 -9.69
CA GLU A 203 -14.76 -0.93 -8.69
C GLU A 203 -14.19 0.30 -7.97
N TYR A 204 -12.88 0.53 -8.01
CA TYR A 204 -12.23 1.63 -7.28
C TYR A 204 -12.82 3.01 -7.60
N PRO A 205 -13.04 3.44 -8.86
CA PRO A 205 -13.57 4.77 -9.16
C PRO A 205 -14.97 5.02 -8.58
N ALA A 206 -15.78 3.97 -8.43
CA ALA A 206 -17.09 4.08 -7.80
C ALA A 206 -16.95 4.17 -6.28
N TRP A 207 -16.12 3.30 -5.70
CA TRP A 207 -15.82 3.27 -4.27
C TRP A 207 -15.25 4.60 -3.75
N ALA A 208 -14.28 5.17 -4.49
CA ALA A 208 -13.58 6.39 -4.12
C ALA A 208 -14.48 7.65 -4.06
N LYS A 209 -15.70 7.59 -4.62
CA LYS A 209 -16.69 8.69 -4.55
C LYS A 209 -17.48 8.72 -3.25
N THR A 210 -17.59 7.57 -2.57
CA THR A 210 -18.45 7.42 -1.39
C THR A 210 -17.68 7.11 -0.12
N HIS A 211 -16.35 6.92 -0.21
CA HIS A 211 -15.51 6.53 0.91
C HIS A 211 -14.44 7.58 1.21
N THR A 212 -14.17 7.78 2.50
CA THR A 212 -13.07 8.62 2.99
C THR A 212 -12.30 7.88 4.09
N PRO A 213 -10.96 7.81 4.00
CA PRO A 213 -10.15 8.28 2.90
C PRO A 213 -10.23 7.35 1.69
N ASN A 214 -10.22 7.92 0.48
CA ASN A 214 -10.27 7.19 -0.78
C ASN A 214 -8.87 6.84 -1.32
N THR A 215 -7.95 6.43 -0.44
CA THR A 215 -6.60 6.06 -0.87
C THR A 215 -6.57 4.63 -1.45
N PRO A 216 -5.64 4.30 -2.36
CA PRO A 216 -5.48 2.92 -2.84
C PRO A 216 -5.12 1.94 -1.71
N ALA A 217 -4.39 2.39 -0.69
CA ALA A 217 -4.08 1.56 0.48
C ALA A 217 -5.31 1.27 1.36
N ALA A 218 -6.22 2.24 1.53
CA ALA A 218 -7.51 1.98 2.18
C ALA A 218 -8.39 1.06 1.31
N TYR A 219 -8.38 1.27 -0.01
CA TYR A 219 -9.16 0.46 -0.94
C TYR A 219 -8.77 -1.02 -0.92
N THR A 220 -7.47 -1.32 -0.92
CA THR A 220 -6.97 -2.70 -0.85
C THR A 220 -7.45 -3.41 0.42
N VAL A 221 -7.42 -2.75 1.58
CA VAL A 221 -7.96 -3.29 2.83
C VAL A 221 -9.48 -3.51 2.73
N TYR A 222 -10.23 -2.54 2.21
CA TYR A 222 -11.67 -2.66 1.99
C TYR A 222 -11.98 -3.88 1.11
N ARG A 223 -11.33 -3.98 -0.06
CA ARG A 223 -11.64 -5.00 -1.06
C ARG A 223 -11.22 -6.39 -0.59
N GLN A 224 -10.06 -6.54 0.03
CA GLN A 224 -9.62 -7.81 0.62
C GLN A 224 -10.55 -8.27 1.75
N THR A 225 -11.07 -7.34 2.55
CA THR A 225 -12.09 -7.65 3.56
C THR A 225 -13.38 -8.12 2.90
N ALA A 226 -13.87 -7.41 1.88
CA ALA A 226 -15.09 -7.78 1.16
C ALA A 226 -14.96 -9.15 0.47
N ASP A 227 -13.84 -9.43 -0.18
CA ASP A 227 -13.57 -10.70 -0.84
C ASP A 227 -13.47 -11.85 0.16
N THR A 228 -12.88 -11.61 1.33
CA THR A 228 -12.89 -12.58 2.43
C THR A 228 -14.30 -12.93 2.87
N LEU A 229 -15.15 -11.93 3.08
CA LEU A 229 -16.54 -12.14 3.48
C LEU A 229 -17.34 -12.89 2.41
N LYS A 230 -17.13 -12.58 1.12
CA LYS A 230 -17.72 -13.32 0.00
C LYS A 230 -17.30 -14.80 0.02
N ARG A 231 -16.01 -15.09 0.17
CA ARG A 231 -15.48 -16.46 0.25
C ARG A 231 -16.05 -17.24 1.43
N LEU A 232 -16.12 -16.61 2.61
CA LEU A 232 -16.72 -17.22 3.81
C LEU A 232 -18.21 -17.52 3.64
N ALA A 233 -18.90 -16.76 2.80
CA ALA A 233 -20.28 -17.02 2.41
C ALA A 233 -20.41 -18.05 1.25
N GLY A 234 -19.31 -18.70 0.85
CA GLY A 234 -19.29 -19.68 -0.25
C GLY A 234 -19.40 -19.06 -1.65
N LYS A 235 -19.13 -17.76 -1.79
CA LYS A 235 -19.16 -17.06 -3.08
C LYS A 235 -17.77 -16.97 -3.69
N GLU A 236 -17.71 -17.05 -5.01
CA GLU A 236 -16.49 -16.77 -5.77
C GLU A 236 -16.15 -15.28 -5.76
N THR A 237 -14.85 -14.99 -5.91
CA THR A 237 -14.32 -13.62 -6.02
C THR A 237 -13.56 -13.51 -7.33
N THR A 238 -13.95 -12.54 -8.17
CA THR A 238 -13.37 -12.32 -9.51
C THR A 238 -12.52 -11.05 -9.56
N THR A 239 -11.97 -10.62 -8.43
CA THR A 239 -11.21 -9.36 -8.35
C THR A 239 -9.96 -9.44 -9.22
N LEU A 240 -9.92 -8.61 -10.26
CA LEU A 240 -8.78 -8.47 -11.15
C LEU A 240 -7.98 -7.24 -10.74
N TRP A 241 -6.94 -7.48 -9.93
CA TRP A 241 -6.05 -6.44 -9.48
C TRP A 241 -5.15 -5.95 -10.59
N GLN A 242 -5.04 -4.63 -10.71
CA GLN A 242 -4.10 -3.94 -11.59
C GLN A 242 -3.35 -2.84 -10.83
N PRO A 243 -2.04 -2.66 -11.10
CA PRO A 243 -1.30 -1.54 -10.57
C PRO A 243 -1.81 -0.25 -11.23
N ALA A 244 -1.87 0.83 -10.45
CA ALA A 244 -2.30 2.14 -10.89
C ALA A 244 -1.41 3.23 -10.30
N ILE A 245 -1.21 4.28 -11.09
CA ILE A 245 -0.46 5.46 -10.69
C ILE A 245 -1.41 6.52 -10.19
N PHE A 246 -1.13 7.08 -9.02
CA PHE A 246 -1.87 8.20 -8.45
C PHE A 246 -0.94 9.39 -8.32
N ILE A 247 -1.33 10.56 -8.82
CA ILE A 247 -0.61 11.81 -8.56
C ILE A 247 -1.06 12.37 -7.22
N VAL A 248 -0.11 12.65 -6.35
CA VAL A 248 -0.35 13.31 -5.05
C VAL A 248 -0.30 14.81 -5.27
N ARG A 249 -1.41 15.49 -5.01
CA ARG A 249 -1.47 16.95 -5.04
C ARG A 249 -0.97 17.55 -3.72
N PRO A 250 -0.54 18.83 -3.71
CA PRO A 250 -0.10 19.50 -2.50
C PRO A 250 -1.14 19.50 -1.36
N ASP A 251 -2.43 19.53 -1.73
CA ASP A 251 -3.56 19.46 -0.79
C ASP A 251 -3.83 18.05 -0.24
N GLY A 252 -3.02 17.05 -0.63
CA GLY A 252 -3.16 15.65 -0.24
C GLY A 252 -4.19 14.87 -1.04
N THR A 253 -4.88 15.49 -2.00
CA THR A 253 -5.80 14.77 -2.87
C THR A 253 -5.03 13.87 -3.85
N LEU A 254 -5.58 12.69 -4.09
CA LEU A 254 -5.02 11.73 -5.03
C LEU A 254 -5.80 11.76 -6.34
N LEU A 255 -5.09 11.94 -7.44
CA LEU A 255 -5.65 11.80 -8.78
C LEU A 255 -5.17 10.50 -9.39
N LEU A 256 -6.10 9.63 -9.77
CA LEU A 256 -5.77 8.49 -10.61
C LEU A 256 -5.21 9.02 -11.94
N SER A 257 -3.94 8.72 -12.23
CA SER A 257 -3.33 9.00 -13.52
C SER A 257 -4.02 8.11 -14.54
N SER A 258 -4.63 8.72 -15.55
CA SER A 258 -5.26 7.97 -16.62
C SER A 258 -4.19 7.27 -17.45
N GLY A 259 -3.83 6.05 -17.07
CA GLY A 259 -3.19 5.11 -17.98
C GLY A 259 -4.15 4.87 -19.13
N ARG A 260 -3.79 5.30 -20.33
CA ARG A 260 -4.44 4.85 -21.56
C ARG A 260 -3.74 3.58 -22.04
#